data_AF-A0A4V0P1L2-F1
#
_entry.id   AF-A0A4V0P1L2-F1
#
_cell.length_a   1.000
_cell.length_b   1.000
_cell.length_c   1.000
_cell.angle_alpha   90.00
_cell.angle_beta   90.00
_cell.angle_gamma   90.00
#
_symmetry.space_group_name_H-M   'P 1'
#
loop_
_entity.id
_entity.type
_entity.pdbx_description
1 polymer ?
#
loop_
_entity_poly.entity_id
_entity_poly.type
_entity_poly.pdbx_seq_one_letter_code
_entity_poly.pdbx_strand_id
1 'polypeptide(L)'
;MIGVYWSIDILLSAASTAMAAVVFLFYAGAAVRRRTRFTLSLFAFSLAFLAQSAVSTVIFYYFAHYYTASVAIPLMLLMILEVAGLASLLYVVQS
;
A
#
# COMPACT_ATOMS: atom_id res chain seq x y z
N MET A 1 10.63 22.45 6.74
CA MET A 1 9.16 22.28 6.69
C MET A 1 8.87 21.29 5.57
N ILE A 2 8.16 20.20 5.86
CA ILE A 2 7.75 19.23 4.83
C ILE A 2 6.71 19.92 3.95
N GLY A 3 6.93 19.91 2.63
CA GLY A 3 6.01 20.54 1.67
C GLY A 3 4.64 19.85 1.66
N VAL A 4 3.58 20.60 1.34
CA VAL A 4 2.19 20.09 1.37
C VAL A 4 2.02 18.80 0.55
N TYR A 5 2.65 18.70 -0.63
CA TYR A 5 2.60 17.50 -1.46
C TYR A 5 3.19 16.26 -0.76
N TRP A 6 4.37 16.41 -0.15
CA TRP A 6 5.01 15.33 0.61
C TRP A 6 4.15 14.89 1.81
N SER A 7 3.50 15.83 2.50
CA SER A 7 2.58 15.49 3.59
C SER A 7 1.39 14.66 3.12
N ILE A 8 0.85 14.98 1.93
CA ILE A 8 -0.25 14.22 1.31
C ILE A 8 0.25 12.83 0.89
N ASP A 9 1.41 12.72 0.26
CA ASP A 9 1.99 11.43 -0.15
C ASP A 9 2.25 10.49 1.04
N ILE A 10 2.78 11.03 2.14
CA ILE A 10 2.99 10.28 3.38
C ILE A 10 1.65 9.82 3.95
N LEU A 11 0.63 10.69 4.00
CA LEU A 11 -0.69 10.35 4.52
C LEU A 11 -1.36 9.25 3.67
N LEU A 12 -1.32 9.39 2.34
CA LEU A 12 -1.87 8.41 1.40
C LEU A 12 -1.14 7.08 1.51
N SER A 13 0.20 7.09 1.57
CA SER A 13 0.99 5.87 1.71
C SER A 13 0.76 5.17 3.04
N ALA A 14 0.60 5.92 4.13
CA ALA A 14 0.23 5.36 5.43
C ALA A 14 -1.17 4.72 5.40
N ALA A 15 -2.14 5.38 4.75
CA ALA A 15 -3.48 4.82 4.56
C ALA A 15 -3.46 3.54 3.71
N SER A 16 -2.71 3.52 2.60
CA SER A 16 -2.50 2.33 1.78
C SER A 16 -1.89 1.18 2.57
N THR A 17 -0.87 1.47 3.39
CA THR A 17 -0.22 0.48 4.25
C THR A 17 -1.21 -0.11 5.27
N ALA A 18 -2.05 0.73 5.88
CA ALA A 18 -3.09 0.28 6.80
C ALA A 18 -4.13 -0.63 6.09
N MET A 19 -4.58 -0.25 4.90
CA MET A 19 -5.49 -1.07 4.10
C MET A 19 -4.85 -2.41 3.70
N ALA A 20 -3.60 -2.38 3.22
CA ALA A 20 -2.84 -3.58 2.88
C ALA A 20 -2.67 -4.51 4.09
N ALA A 21 -2.49 -3.97 5.29
CA ALA A 21 -2.40 -4.75 6.52
C ALA A 21 -3.72 -5.48 6.84
N VAL A 22 -4.86 -4.80 6.66
CA VAL A 22 -6.19 -5.41 6.83
C VAL A 22 -6.39 -6.55 5.82
N VAL A 23 -6.07 -6.32 4.55
CA VAL A 23 -6.14 -7.33 3.49
C VAL A 23 -5.26 -8.53 3.81
N PHE A 24 -4.02 -8.28 4.22
CA PHE A 24 -3.07 -9.31 4.61
C PHE A 24 -3.60 -10.16 5.77
N LEU A 25 -4.14 -9.54 6.83
CA LEU A 25 -4.70 -10.27 7.98
C LEU A 25 -5.89 -11.15 7.57
N PHE A 26 -6.75 -10.65 6.67
CA PHE A 26 -7.88 -11.43 6.15
C PHE A 26 -7.41 -12.66 5.38
N TYR A 27 -6.46 -12.48 4.45
CA TYR A 27 -5.92 -13.59 3.68
C TYR A 27 -5.04 -14.53 4.49
N ALA A 28 -4.34 -14.05 5.51
CA ALA A 28 -3.62 -14.89 6.46
C ALA A 28 -4.57 -15.85 7.19
N GLY A 29 -5.70 -15.33 7.69
CA GLY A 29 -6.74 -16.14 8.31
C GLY A 29 -7.35 -17.17 7.34
N ALA A 30 -7.61 -16.76 6.10
CA ALA A 30 -8.12 -17.65 5.06
C ALA A 30 -7.10 -18.74 4.67
N ALA A 31 -5.81 -18.40 4.57
CA ALA A 31 -4.74 -19.31 4.21
C ALA A 31 -4.54 -20.37 5.29
N VAL A 32 -4.60 -20.00 6.57
CA VAL A 32 -4.52 -20.95 7.69
C VAL A 32 -5.68 -21.94 7.66
N ARG A 33 -6.90 -21.49 7.34
CA ARG A 33 -8.11 -22.35 7.34
C ARG A 33 -8.24 -23.26 6.13
N ARG A 34 -8.02 -22.75 4.90
CA ARG A 34 -8.31 -23.50 3.67
C ARG A 34 -7.08 -24.07 2.98
N ARG A 35 -5.88 -23.50 3.20
CA ARG A 35 -4.57 -23.93 2.65
C ARG A 35 -4.57 -24.31 1.14
N THR A 36 -5.46 -23.72 0.34
CA THR A 36 -5.48 -23.98 -1.10
C THR A 36 -4.35 -23.21 -1.81
N ARG A 37 -3.88 -23.69 -2.96
CA ARG A 37 -2.86 -22.99 -3.77
C ARG A 37 -3.28 -21.55 -4.09
N PHE A 38 -4.57 -21.34 -4.37
CA PHE A 38 -5.13 -20.01 -4.62
C PHE A 38 -5.04 -19.09 -3.39
N THR A 39 -5.44 -19.57 -2.21
CA THR A 39 -5.39 -18.77 -0.98
C THR A 39 -3.95 -18.47 -0.53
N LEU A 40 -3.01 -19.41 -0.76
CA LEU A 40 -1.59 -19.17 -0.48
C LEU A 40 -0.98 -18.14 -1.42
N SER A 41 -1.33 -18.15 -2.71
CA SER A 41 -0.90 -17.11 -3.66
C SER A 41 -1.44 -15.74 -3.27
N LEU A 42 -2.71 -15.63 -2.86
CA LEU A 42 -3.30 -14.37 -2.37
C LEU A 42 -2.64 -13.89 -1.08
N PHE A 43 -2.29 -14.80 -0.18
CA PHE A 43 -1.53 -14.48 1.02
C PHE A 43 -0.14 -13.93 0.68
N ALA A 44 0.61 -14.61 -0.20
CA ALA A 44 1.94 -14.15 -0.62
C ALA A 44 1.86 -12.79 -1.34
N PHE A 45 0.84 -12.60 -2.18
CA PHE A 45 0.63 -11.34 -2.89
C PHE A 45 0.29 -10.19 -1.94
N SER A 46 -0.62 -10.41 -0.99
CA SER A 46 -0.97 -9.39 0.02
C SER A 46 0.21 -9.06 0.95
N LEU A 47 1.07 -10.05 1.27
CA LEU A 47 2.30 -9.81 2.01
C LEU A 47 3.27 -8.92 1.24
N ALA A 48 3.50 -9.22 -0.05
CA ALA A 48 4.36 -8.42 -0.91
C ALA A 48 3.85 -6.99 -1.04
N PHE A 49 2.53 -6.82 -1.19
CA PHE A 49 1.89 -5.50 -1.23
C PHE A 49 2.05 -4.74 0.09
N LEU A 50 1.83 -5.39 1.22
CA LEU A 50 2.03 -4.78 2.54
C LEU A 50 3.47 -4.31 2.73
N ALA A 51 4.44 -5.15 2.36
CA ALA A 51 5.86 -4.81 2.43
C ALA A 51 6.18 -3.62 1.49
N GLN A 52 5.65 -3.64 0.27
CA GLN A 52 5.85 -2.56 -0.71
C GLN A 52 5.26 -1.23 -0.22
N SER A 53 4.03 -1.19 0.28
CA SER A 53 3.41 0.03 0.80
C SER A 53 4.15 0.56 2.04
N ALA A 54 4.60 -0.32 2.95
CA ALA A 54 5.39 0.08 4.12
C ALA A 54 6.74 0.69 3.69
N VAL A 55 7.43 0.08 2.71
CA VAL A 55 8.66 0.62 2.14
C VAL A 55 8.41 1.98 1.47
N SER A 56 7.33 2.13 0.71
CA SER A 56 6.93 3.42 0.11
C SER A 56 6.76 4.51 1.15
N THR A 57 6.13 4.21 2.30
CA THR A 57 5.95 5.19 3.39
C THR A 57 7.30 5.67 3.94
N VAL A 58 8.26 4.76 4.14
CA VAL A 58 9.61 5.11 4.60
C VAL A 58 10.35 5.93 3.55
N ILE A 59 10.24 5.56 2.26
CA ILE A 59 10.87 6.30 1.16
C ILE A 59 10.30 7.71 1.05
N PHE A 60 8.98 7.90 1.13
CA PHE A 60 8.39 9.24 1.08
C PHE A 60 8.77 10.09 2.29
N TYR A 61 8.85 9.50 3.48
CA TYR A 61 9.35 10.20 4.65
C TYR A 61 10.80 10.65 4.47
N TYR A 62 11.65 9.79 3.93
CA TYR A 62 13.03 10.13 3.59
C TYR A 62 13.05 11.23 2.51
N PHE A 63 12.34 11.06 1.40
CA PHE A 63 12.35 12.01 0.29
C PHE A 63 11.80 13.39 0.65
N ALA A 64 10.83 13.45 1.55
CA ALA A 64 10.30 14.70 2.08
C ALA A 64 11.37 15.62 2.71
N HIS A 65 12.50 15.05 3.15
CA HIS A 65 13.60 15.80 3.76
C HIS A 65 14.71 16.19 2.76
N TYR A 66 14.81 15.52 1.61
CA TYR A 66 15.93 15.69 0.66
C TYR A 66 15.52 16.20 -0.72
N TYR A 67 14.24 16.06 -1.11
CA TYR A 67 13.78 16.36 -2.46
C TYR A 67 12.68 17.43 -2.50
N THR A 68 12.62 18.13 -3.62
CA THR A 68 11.69 19.24 -3.88
C THR A 68 10.36 18.75 -4.45
N ALA A 69 9.37 19.65 -4.48
CA ALA A 69 8.00 19.33 -4.91
C ALA A 69 7.87 18.84 -6.36
N SER A 70 8.84 19.13 -7.23
CA SER A 70 8.88 18.64 -8.61
C SER A 70 8.95 17.12 -8.71
N VAL A 71 9.50 16.45 -7.70
CA VAL A 71 9.56 14.99 -7.60
C VAL A 71 8.31 14.42 -6.93
N ALA A 72 7.70 15.15 -5.98
CA ALA A 72 6.52 14.71 -5.26
C ALA A 72 5.28 14.55 -6.17
N ILE A 73 5.03 15.51 -7.06
CA ILE A 73 3.83 15.51 -7.91
C ILE A 73 3.67 14.23 -8.76
N PRO A 74 4.70 13.76 -9.51
CA PRO A 74 4.57 12.50 -10.25
C PRO A 74 4.48 11.26 -9.35
N LEU A 75 5.08 11.28 -8.16
CA LEU A 75 4.94 10.19 -7.18
C LEU A 75 3.52 10.11 -6.59
N MET A 76 2.87 11.26 -6.41
CA MET A 76 1.48 11.33 -5.97
C MET A 76 0.52 10.64 -6.95
N LEU A 77 0.75 10.79 -8.27
CA LEU A 77 -0.01 10.07 -9.29
C LEU A 77 0.14 8.55 -9.17
N LEU A 78 1.36 8.07 -8.92
CA LEU A 78 1.61 6.65 -8.70
C LEU A 78 0.93 6.14 -7.42
N MET A 79 0.90 6.95 -6.35
CA MET A 79 0.19 6.62 -5.12
C MET A 79 -1.32 6.49 -5.33
N ILE A 80 -1.93 7.39 -6.10
CA ILE A 80 -3.36 7.31 -6.42
C ILE A 80 -3.67 6.00 -7.16
N LEU A 81 -2.82 5.60 -8.11
CA LEU A 81 -2.94 4.33 -8.83
C LEU A 81 -2.80 3.11 -7.89
N GLU A 82 -1.86 3.16 -6.95
CA GLU A 82 -1.69 2.10 -5.93
C GLU A 82 -2.94 1.96 -5.05
N VAL A 83 -3.48 3.08 -4.55
CA VAL A 83 -4.71 3.11 -3.76
C VAL A 83 -5.88 2.54 -4.55
N ALA A 84 -6.03 2.92 -5.82
CA ALA A 84 -7.09 2.40 -6.68
C ALA A 84 -6.94 0.89 -6.92
N GLY A 85 -5.71 0.41 -7.12
CA GLY A 85 -5.39 -1.02 -7.21
C GLY A 85 -5.77 -1.79 -5.94
N LEU A 86 -5.38 -1.28 -4.77
CA LEU A 86 -5.73 -1.87 -3.47
C LEU A 86 -7.24 -1.88 -3.22
N ALA A 87 -7.93 -0.79 -3.56
CA ALA A 87 -9.39 -0.71 -3.46
C ALA A 87 -10.09 -1.75 -4.34
N SER A 88 -9.59 -1.97 -5.57
CA SER A 88 -10.13 -2.99 -6.47
C SER A 88 -9.95 -4.41 -5.91
N LEU A 89 -8.79 -4.70 -5.29
CA LEU A 89 -8.54 -5.99 -4.66
C LEU A 89 -9.49 -6.22 -3.48
N LEU A 90 -9.69 -5.22 -2.62
CA LEU A 90 -10.66 -5.25 -1.53
C LEU A 90 -12.08 -5.57 -2.02
N TYR A 91 -12.50 -4.95 -3.11
CA TYR A 91 -13.82 -5.21 -3.72
C TYR A 91 -13.96 -6.66 -4.19
N VAL A 92 -12.93 -7.22 -4.86
CA VAL A 92 -12.93 -8.63 -5.29
C VAL A 92 -12.96 -9.59 -4.09
N VAL A 93 -12.37 -9.24 -2.94
CA VAL A 93 -12.43 -10.08 -1.74
C VAL A 93 -13.85 -10.19 -1.18
N GLN A 94 -14.66 -9.15 -1.33
CA GLN A 94 -16.00 -9.05 -0.75
C GLN A 94 -17.12 -9.57 -1.67
N SER A 95 -16.84 -9.76 -2.96
CA SER A 95 -17.78 -10.25 -3.99
C SER A 95 -17.79 -11.77 -4.05
#